data_AF-A0A838DXE2-F1
#
_entry.id   AF-A0A838DXE2-F1
#
_cell.length_a   1.000
_cell.length_b   1.000
_cell.length_c   1.000
_cell.angle_alpha   90.00
_cell.angle_beta   90.00
_cell.angle_gamma   90.00
#
_symmetry.space_group_name_H-M   'P 1'
#
loop_
_entity.id
_entity.type
_entity.pdbx_description
1 polymer ?
#
loop_
_entity_poly.entity_id
_entity_poly.type
_entity_poly.pdbx_seq_one_letter_code
_entity_poly.pdbx_strand_id
1 'polypeptide(L)'
;MEDALSFVHEDPGDPRDSYNAKILRGYGIRLEQMREMVLFKFSQRRITQASIDELESALNEIIGGLDRLRRVPAIDEVHSSLDEVQALVRKARKCLNVAAGLLEKAHSPRYLEALFQKFEEFADFLGEAIEILNV
;
A
#
# COMPACT_ATOMS: atom_id res chain seq x y z
N MET A 1 21.08 50.90 15.37
CA MET A 1 20.28 51.21 14.16
C MET A 1 20.57 50.10 13.19
N GLU A 2 19.99 48.93 13.47
CA GLU A 2 18.69 48.49 12.93
C GLU A 2 18.88 48.08 11.47
N ASP A 3 19.24 46.81 11.24
CA ASP A 3 18.30 45.70 11.01
C ASP A 3 17.34 45.96 9.85
N ALA A 4 17.64 45.33 8.72
CA ALA A 4 16.63 44.79 7.82
C ALA A 4 17.24 43.54 7.16
N LEU A 5 17.44 42.51 7.97
CA LEU A 5 17.45 41.14 7.50
C LEU A 5 16.16 40.94 6.73
N SER A 6 16.28 40.90 5.40
CA SER A 6 15.27 40.36 4.50
C SER A 6 15.08 38.89 4.85
N PHE A 7 14.27 38.64 5.88
CA PHE A 7 13.62 37.35 6.07
C PHE A 7 12.75 37.15 4.84
N VAL A 8 13.29 36.40 3.88
CA VAL A 8 12.48 35.68 2.93
C VAL A 8 11.54 34.85 3.78
N HIS A 9 10.30 35.30 3.91
CA HIS A 9 9.20 34.42 4.27
C HIS A 9 9.15 33.37 3.16
N GLU A 10 9.89 32.27 3.35
CA GLU A 10 9.49 31.00 2.75
C GLU A 10 8.08 30.77 3.27
N ASP A 11 7.12 31.02 2.39
CA ASP A 11 5.75 30.58 2.54
C ASP A 11 5.84 29.10 2.94
N PRO A 12 5.35 28.69 4.13
CA PRO A 12 5.35 27.28 4.49
C PRO A 12 4.37 26.62 3.53
N GLY A 13 4.90 26.12 2.40
CA GLY A 13 4.14 25.47 1.37
C GLY A 13 3.22 24.43 2.00
N ASP A 14 1.99 24.34 1.50
CA ASP A 14 0.96 23.46 2.03
C ASP A 14 1.59 22.09 2.39
N PRO A 15 1.54 21.64 3.66
CA PRO A 15 2.13 20.36 4.06
C PRO A 15 1.61 19.19 3.22
N ARG A 16 0.42 19.33 2.61
CA ARG A 16 -0.17 18.39 1.64
C ARG A 16 0.57 18.32 0.29
N ASP A 17 1.40 19.31 -0.02
CA ASP A 17 2.19 19.41 -1.24
C ASP A 17 3.69 19.07 -0.99
N SER A 18 4.03 18.68 0.23
CA SER A 18 5.36 18.20 0.60
C SER A 18 5.76 16.98 -0.24
N TYR A 19 7.07 16.82 -0.45
CA TYR A 19 7.62 15.68 -1.18
C TYR A 19 7.17 14.32 -0.58
N ASN A 20 7.10 14.23 0.75
CA ASN A 20 6.69 13.03 1.46
C ASN A 20 5.18 12.76 1.28
N ALA A 21 4.33 13.80 1.33
CA ALA A 21 2.90 13.66 1.05
C ALA A 21 2.64 13.16 -0.39
N LYS A 22 3.44 13.62 -1.36
CA LYS A 22 3.39 13.13 -2.75
C LYS A 22 3.77 11.65 -2.86
N ILE A 23 4.79 11.20 -2.13
CA ILE A 23 5.16 9.78 -2.08
C ILE A 23 4.02 8.94 -1.50
N LEU A 24 3.46 9.37 -0.36
CA LEU A 24 2.37 8.64 0.31
C LEU A 24 1.12 8.54 -0.57
N ARG A 25 0.73 9.63 -1.24
CA ARG A 25 -0.35 9.59 -2.23
C ARG A 25 -0.02 8.64 -3.39
N GLY A 26 1.24 8.63 -3.83
CA GLY A 26 1.71 7.68 -4.85
C GLY A 26 1.56 6.23 -4.40
N TYR A 27 1.82 5.91 -3.13
CA TYR A 27 1.55 4.58 -2.59
C TYR A 27 0.05 4.28 -2.53
N GLY A 28 -0.78 5.23 -2.10
CA GLY A 28 -2.24 5.08 -2.12
C GLY A 28 -2.77 4.69 -3.51
N ILE A 29 -2.37 5.42 -4.55
CA ILE A 29 -2.74 5.13 -5.94
C ILE A 29 -2.27 3.73 -6.37
N ARG A 30 -1.04 3.34 -6.03
CA ARG A 30 -0.53 2.00 -6.37
C ARG A 30 -1.31 0.90 -5.67
N LEU A 31 -1.68 1.07 -4.41
CA LEU A 31 -2.51 0.11 -3.67
C LEU A 31 -3.90 0.00 -4.29
N GLU A 32 -4.50 1.12 -4.71
CA GLU A 32 -5.80 1.14 -5.40
C GLU A 32 -5.76 0.37 -6.72
N GLN A 33 -4.74 0.62 -7.55
CA GLN A 33 -4.52 -0.12 -8.79
C GLN A 33 -4.37 -1.64 -8.56
N MET A 34 -3.66 -2.04 -7.51
CA MET A 34 -3.53 -3.46 -7.15
C MET A 34 -4.87 -4.06 -6.74
N ARG A 35 -5.64 -3.35 -5.92
CA ARG A 35 -6.97 -3.76 -5.47
C ARG A 35 -7.92 -3.95 -6.65
N GLU A 36 -7.97 -2.96 -7.56
CA GLU A 36 -8.77 -3.04 -8.79
C GLU A 36 -8.33 -4.20 -9.68
N MET A 37 -7.02 -4.38 -9.88
CA MET A 37 -6.50 -5.50 -10.69
C MET A 37 -6.94 -6.85 -10.13
N VAL A 38 -6.84 -7.04 -8.81
CA VAL A 38 -7.24 -8.30 -8.17
C VAL A 38 -8.73 -8.52 -8.32
N LEU A 39 -9.57 -7.53 -7.99
CA LEU A 39 -11.03 -7.65 -8.11
C LEU A 39 -11.45 -7.96 -9.56
N PHE A 40 -10.81 -7.31 -10.53
CA PHE A 40 -11.05 -7.58 -11.95
C PHE A 40 -10.60 -8.98 -12.37
N LYS A 41 -9.33 -9.37 -12.11
CA LYS A 41 -8.81 -10.71 -12.48
C LYS A 41 -9.56 -11.83 -11.76
N PHE A 42 -10.01 -11.59 -10.53
CA PHE A 42 -10.86 -12.47 -9.75
C PHE A 42 -12.20 -12.71 -10.45
N SER A 43 -12.89 -11.64 -10.87
CA SER A 43 -14.16 -11.75 -11.62
C SER A 43 -14.03 -12.58 -12.90
N GLN A 44 -12.84 -12.55 -13.52
CA GLN A 44 -12.53 -13.32 -14.73
C GLN A 44 -11.96 -14.71 -14.44
N ARG A 45 -11.66 -15.04 -13.17
CA ARG A 45 -10.96 -16.26 -12.75
C ARG A 45 -9.60 -16.45 -13.44
N ARG A 46 -8.85 -15.36 -13.65
CA ARG A 46 -7.57 -15.33 -14.40
C ARG A 46 -6.35 -15.04 -13.53
N ILE A 47 -6.44 -15.25 -12.22
CA ILE A 47 -5.29 -15.10 -11.34
C ILE A 47 -4.26 -16.20 -11.67
N THR A 48 -3.02 -15.80 -11.88
CA THR A 48 -1.88 -16.69 -12.15
C THR A 48 -0.80 -16.49 -11.09
N GLN A 49 0.15 -17.43 -11.00
CA GLN A 49 1.31 -17.28 -10.12
C GLN A 49 2.07 -15.99 -10.43
N ALA A 50 2.31 -15.71 -11.72
CA ALA A 50 2.95 -14.46 -12.15
C ALA A 50 2.19 -13.21 -11.66
N SER A 51 0.85 -13.24 -11.63
CA SER A 51 0.07 -12.12 -11.09
C SER A 51 0.27 -11.95 -9.58
N ILE A 52 0.44 -13.05 -8.85
CA ILE A 52 0.72 -13.02 -7.41
C ILE A 52 2.13 -12.48 -7.17
N ASP A 53 3.12 -12.93 -7.94
CA ASP A 53 4.51 -12.50 -7.82
C ASP A 53 4.66 -10.99 -8.11
N GLU A 54 3.96 -10.48 -9.14
CA GLU A 54 3.91 -9.05 -9.47
C GLU A 54 3.35 -8.22 -8.30
N LEU A 55 2.24 -8.67 -7.72
CA LEU A 55 1.63 -8.02 -6.55
C LEU A 55 2.56 -8.05 -5.35
N GLU A 56 3.19 -9.19 -5.05
CA GLU A 56 4.10 -9.33 -3.92
C GLU A 56 5.31 -8.39 -4.07
N SER A 57 5.90 -8.34 -5.26
CA SER A 57 6.99 -7.40 -5.56
C SER A 57 6.59 -5.96 -5.31
N ALA A 58 5.40 -5.57 -5.79
CA ALA A 58 4.92 -4.21 -5.62
C ALA A 58 4.62 -3.86 -4.14
N LEU A 59 4.07 -4.80 -3.35
CA LEU A 59 3.91 -4.59 -1.90
C LEU A 59 5.25 -4.48 -1.18
N ASN A 60 6.26 -5.27 -1.58
CA ASN A 60 7.60 -5.20 -0.98
C ASN A 60 8.27 -3.84 -1.22
N GLU A 61 8.12 -3.29 -2.42
CA GLU A 61 8.58 -1.93 -2.73
C GLU A 61 7.89 -0.88 -1.85
N ILE A 62 6.58 -0.99 -1.67
CA ILE A 62 5.81 -0.07 -0.80
C ILE A 62 6.27 -0.19 0.65
N ILE A 63 6.41 -1.40 1.18
CA ILE A 63 6.92 -1.63 2.55
C ILE A 63 8.29 -0.98 2.73
N GLY A 64 9.21 -1.20 1.79
CA GLY A 64 10.55 -0.62 1.83
C GLY A 64 10.55 0.90 1.68
N GLY A 65 9.57 1.45 0.96
CA GLY A 65 9.32 2.88 0.85
C GLY A 65 8.83 3.51 2.15
N LEU A 66 7.82 2.90 2.78
CA LEU A 66 7.30 3.30 4.08
C LEU A 66 8.39 3.25 5.17
N ASP A 67 9.24 2.20 5.16
CA ASP A 67 10.39 2.10 6.07
C ASP A 67 11.39 3.25 5.92
N ARG A 68 11.58 3.79 4.70
CA ARG A 68 12.45 4.95 4.46
C ARG A 68 11.80 6.23 4.96
N LEU A 69 10.52 6.43 4.69
CA LEU A 69 9.77 7.59 5.16
C LEU A 69 9.78 7.68 6.69
N ARG A 70 9.61 6.54 7.39
CA ARG A 70 9.72 6.46 8.85
C ARG A 70 11.09 6.86 9.41
N ARG A 71 12.14 6.93 8.61
CA ARG A 71 13.48 7.33 9.07
C ARG A 71 13.77 8.80 8.83
N VAL A 72 12.84 9.54 8.24
CA VAL A 72 12.97 10.97 7.99
C VAL A 72 12.58 11.72 9.27
N PRO A 73 13.50 12.44 9.92
CA PRO A 73 13.15 13.29 11.05
C PRO A 73 12.22 14.41 10.57
N ALA A 74 11.12 14.64 11.29
CA ALA A 74 10.00 15.57 11.00
C ALA A 74 8.72 15.01 10.32
N ILE A 75 8.45 13.70 10.39
CA ILE A 75 7.14 13.10 9.99
C ILE A 75 6.24 12.80 11.21
N ASP A 76 6.48 13.42 12.37
CA ASP A 76 5.88 13.01 13.66
C ASP A 76 4.34 12.91 13.65
N GLU A 77 3.63 13.74 12.88
CA GLU A 77 2.16 13.71 12.79
C GLU A 77 1.61 12.51 12.00
N VAL A 78 2.39 11.90 11.10
CA VAL A 78 1.93 10.80 10.23
C VAL A 78 2.48 9.45 10.66
N HIS A 79 3.42 9.44 11.60
CA HIS A 79 4.19 8.26 12.00
C HIS A 79 3.32 7.09 12.47
N SER A 80 2.32 7.34 13.31
CA SER A 80 1.39 6.30 13.77
C SER A 80 0.57 5.71 12.62
N SER A 81 0.13 6.56 11.69
CA SER A 81 -0.63 6.15 10.50
C SER A 81 0.23 5.32 9.55
N LEU A 82 1.52 5.64 9.40
CA LEU A 82 2.45 4.86 8.58
C LEU A 82 2.69 3.46 9.14
N ASP A 83 2.73 3.31 10.46
CA ASP A 83 2.88 2.00 11.12
C ASP A 83 1.67 1.10 10.84
N GLU A 84 0.48 1.68 10.92
CA GLU A 84 -0.77 0.99 10.63
C GLU A 84 -0.89 0.59 9.16
N VAL A 85 -0.64 1.53 8.24
CA VAL A 85 -0.58 1.25 6.79
C VAL A 85 0.41 0.13 6.50
N GLN A 86 1.61 0.19 7.08
CA GLN A 86 2.62 -0.82 6.86
C GLN A 86 2.21 -2.20 7.42
N ALA A 87 1.52 -2.23 8.56
CA ALA A 87 0.97 -3.46 9.12
C ALA A 87 -0.09 -4.08 8.20
N LEU A 88 -0.99 -3.26 7.63
CA LEU A 88 -2.00 -3.69 6.68
C LEU A 88 -1.39 -4.21 5.37
N VAL A 89 -0.41 -3.50 4.81
CA VAL A 89 0.33 -3.95 3.62
C VAL A 89 1.04 -5.28 3.88
N ARG A 90 1.59 -5.50 5.07
CA ARG A 90 2.16 -6.80 5.47
C ARG A 90 1.11 -7.90 5.60
N LYS A 91 -0.10 -7.60 6.08
CA LYS A 91 -1.22 -8.55 6.12
C LYS A 91 -1.67 -8.93 4.70
N ALA A 92 -1.85 -7.96 3.81
CA ALA A 92 -2.13 -8.19 2.40
C ALA A 92 -1.08 -9.12 1.75
N ARG A 93 0.22 -8.87 1.99
CA ARG A 93 1.29 -9.74 1.50
C ARG A 93 1.16 -11.18 2.02
N LYS A 94 0.80 -11.38 3.29
CA LYS A 94 0.56 -12.73 3.83
C LYS A 94 -0.59 -13.44 3.11
N CYS A 95 -1.66 -12.72 2.74
CA CYS A 95 -2.74 -13.29 1.94
C CYS A 95 -2.24 -13.81 0.59
N LEU A 96 -1.36 -13.06 -0.10
CA LEU A 96 -0.74 -13.51 -1.35
C LEU A 96 0.09 -14.78 -1.19
N ASN A 97 0.88 -14.88 -0.12
CA ASN A 97 1.69 -16.07 0.14
C ASN A 97 0.83 -17.32 0.34
N VAL A 98 -0.29 -17.17 1.04
CA VAL A 98 -1.26 -18.26 1.20
C VAL A 98 -1.95 -18.55 -0.13
N ALA A 99 -2.34 -17.53 -0.88
CA ALA A 99 -2.97 -17.67 -2.19
C ALA A 99 -2.07 -18.43 -3.19
N ALA A 100 -0.77 -18.15 -3.22
CA ALA A 100 0.20 -18.89 -4.04
C ALA A 100 0.15 -20.40 -3.74
N GLY A 101 0.21 -20.78 -2.46
CA GLY A 101 0.15 -22.18 -2.05
C GLY A 101 -1.22 -22.85 -2.30
N LEU A 102 -2.29 -22.07 -2.36
CA LEU A 102 -3.63 -22.55 -2.71
C LEU A 102 -3.81 -22.69 -4.23
N LEU A 103 -3.17 -21.81 -5.03
CA LEU A 103 -3.28 -21.79 -6.49
C LEU A 103 -2.83 -23.11 -7.12
N GLU A 104 -1.74 -23.71 -6.61
CA GLU A 104 -1.26 -25.03 -7.03
C GLU A 104 -2.32 -26.14 -6.85
N LYS A 105 -3.22 -25.96 -5.89
CA LYS A 105 -4.25 -26.92 -5.49
C LYS A 105 -5.66 -26.52 -5.97
N ALA A 106 -5.78 -25.41 -6.70
CA ALA A 106 -7.05 -24.80 -7.10
C ALA A 106 -7.85 -25.58 -8.16
N HIS A 107 -7.47 -26.83 -8.45
CA HIS A 107 -8.27 -27.77 -9.24
C HIS A 107 -9.44 -28.38 -8.45
N SER A 108 -9.41 -28.29 -7.12
CA SER A 108 -10.51 -28.72 -6.25
C SER A 108 -11.35 -27.52 -5.81
N PRO A 109 -12.70 -27.62 -5.82
CA PRO A 109 -13.60 -26.52 -5.45
C PRO A 109 -13.29 -25.89 -4.09
N ARG A 110 -12.92 -26.70 -3.10
CA ARG A 110 -12.58 -26.23 -1.74
C ARG A 110 -11.34 -25.33 -1.74
N TYR A 111 -10.32 -25.67 -2.51
CA TYR A 111 -9.10 -24.86 -2.60
C TYR A 111 -9.33 -23.61 -3.44
N LEU A 112 -10.19 -23.68 -4.45
CA LEU A 112 -10.60 -22.52 -5.23
C LEU A 112 -11.39 -21.51 -4.37
N GLU A 113 -12.31 -21.99 -3.53
CA GLU A 113 -13.05 -21.14 -2.58
C GLU A 113 -12.10 -20.50 -1.55
N ALA A 114 -11.18 -21.28 -0.98
CA ALA A 114 -10.17 -20.74 -0.07
C ALA A 114 -9.24 -19.72 -0.75
N LEU A 115 -8.86 -19.96 -2.01
CA LEU A 115 -8.06 -19.03 -2.81
C LEU A 115 -8.82 -17.72 -2.98
N PHE A 116 -10.11 -17.81 -3.28
CA PHE A 116 -10.98 -16.65 -3.44
C PHE A 116 -11.12 -15.83 -2.16
N GLN A 117 -11.36 -16.49 -1.03
CA GLN A 117 -11.40 -15.85 0.28
C GLN A 117 -10.11 -15.07 0.57
N LYS A 118 -8.94 -15.61 0.18
CA LYS A 118 -7.65 -14.92 0.40
C LYS A 118 -7.46 -13.70 -0.48
N PHE A 119 -8.03 -13.67 -1.69
CA PHE A 119 -8.04 -12.47 -2.52
C PHE A 119 -9.02 -11.40 -2.03
N GLU A 120 -10.14 -11.80 -1.43
CA GLU A 120 -11.05 -10.86 -0.75
C GLU A 120 -10.36 -10.23 0.46
N GLU A 121 -9.79 -11.03 1.36
CA GLU A 121 -9.03 -10.53 2.51
C GLU A 121 -7.87 -9.61 2.08
N PHE A 122 -7.18 -9.96 0.99
CA PHE A 122 -6.16 -9.09 0.39
C PHE A 122 -6.74 -7.73 -0.01
N ALA A 123 -7.85 -7.72 -0.75
CA ALA A 123 -8.48 -6.50 -1.23
C ALA A 123 -9.03 -5.63 -0.09
N ASP A 124 -9.48 -6.25 1.00
CA ASP A 124 -9.95 -5.57 2.21
C ASP A 124 -8.78 -4.88 2.93
N PHE A 125 -7.66 -5.59 3.16
CA PHE A 125 -6.47 -4.98 3.77
C PHE A 125 -5.89 -3.83 2.92
N LEU A 126 -5.97 -3.93 1.59
CA LEU A 126 -5.61 -2.81 0.73
C LEU A 126 -6.59 -1.64 0.88
N GLY A 127 -7.90 -1.91 0.99
CA GLY A 127 -8.92 -0.90 1.23
C GLY A 127 -8.65 -0.11 2.51
N GLU A 128 -8.45 -0.80 3.64
CA GLU A 128 -8.13 -0.18 4.92
C GLU A 128 -6.84 0.69 4.84
N ALA A 129 -5.80 0.21 4.14
CA ALA A 129 -4.56 0.96 3.99
C ALA A 129 -4.73 2.23 3.14
N ILE A 130 -5.56 2.16 2.09
CA ILE A 130 -5.89 3.29 1.22
C ILE A 130 -6.68 4.34 1.98
N GLU A 131 -7.66 3.93 2.80
CA GLU A 131 -8.45 4.84 3.63
C GLU A 131 -7.55 5.68 4.53
N ILE A 132 -6.59 5.05 5.22
CA ILE A 132 -5.64 5.77 6.09
C ILE A 132 -4.74 6.73 5.31
N LEU A 133 -4.31 6.37 4.10
CA LEU A 133 -3.44 7.23 3.27
C LEU A 133 -4.17 8.41 2.62
N ASN A 134 -5.51 8.39 2.57
CA ASN A 134 -6.34 9.42 1.95
C ASN A 134 -6.96 10.41 2.95
N VAL A 135 -6.68 10.29 4.26
CA VAL A 135 -7.04 11.26 5.31
C VAL A 135 -6.02 12.39 5.36
#